data_AF-A0A1X1PDN7-F1
#
_entry.id   AF-A0A1X1PDN7-F1
#
_cell.length_a   1.000
_cell.length_b   1.000
_cell.length_c   1.000
_cell.angle_alpha   90.00
_cell.angle_beta   90.00
_cell.angle_gamma   90.00
#
_symmetry.space_group_name_H-M   'P 1'
#
loop_
_entity.id
_entity.type
_entity.pdbx_description
1 polymer ?
#
loop_
_entity_poly.entity_id
_entity_poly.type
_entity_poly.pdbx_seq_one_letter_code
_entity_poly.pdbx_strand_id
1 'polypeptide(L)'
;MTYRFQVASDVLRDGLGIELTDADGNVLAEVFRCDADNSLTVSLFQEGLPFPQVEKLVLMARESLGSFDDGTPLPIRVERNRG
;
A
#
# COMPACT_ATOMS: atom_id res chain seq x y z
N MET A 1 -4.57 19.29 8.83
CA MET A 1 -3.50 18.40 8.33
C MET A 1 -3.58 18.32 6.82
N THR A 2 -2.43 18.41 6.16
CA THR A 2 -2.30 18.13 4.72
C THR A 2 -1.74 16.73 4.57
N TYR A 3 -2.35 15.92 3.70
CA TYR A 3 -1.92 14.58 3.38
C TYR A 3 -1.24 14.55 2.01
N ARG A 4 -0.19 13.75 1.87
CA ARG A 4 0.51 13.52 0.60
C ARG A 4 0.67 12.03 0.37
N PHE A 5 0.84 11.67 -0.90
CA PHE A 5 1.07 10.30 -1.33
C PHE A 5 2.39 10.26 -2.09
N GLN A 6 3.20 9.26 -1.83
CA GLN A 6 4.47 9.04 -2.54
C GLN A 6 4.68 7.56 -2.83
N VAL A 7 5.41 7.29 -3.90
CA VAL A 7 5.90 5.93 -4.22
C VAL A 7 7.24 5.75 -3.53
N ALA A 8 7.41 4.64 -2.81
CA ALA A 8 8.64 4.27 -2.13
C ALA A 8 9.11 2.91 -2.65
N SER A 9 10.35 2.82 -3.11
CA SER A 9 10.99 1.55 -3.45
C SER A 9 11.89 1.13 -2.29
N ASP A 10 11.79 -0.13 -1.89
CA ASP A 10 12.57 -0.69 -0.79
C ASP A 10 13.38 -1.88 -1.28
N VAL A 11 14.69 -1.66 -1.41
CA VAL A 11 15.65 -2.69 -1.87
C VAL A 11 15.85 -3.79 -0.83
N LEU A 12 15.64 -3.50 0.45
CA LEU A 12 15.81 -4.49 1.53
C LEU A 12 14.60 -5.40 1.66
N ARG A 13 13.40 -4.84 1.49
CA ARG A 13 12.14 -5.59 1.47
C ARG A 13 11.78 -6.14 0.09
N ASP A 14 12.63 -5.90 -0.91
CA ASP A 14 12.45 -6.33 -2.30
C ASP A 14 11.06 -6.02 -2.83
N GLY A 15 10.73 -4.72 -2.87
CA GLY A 15 9.38 -4.33 -3.20
C GLY A 15 9.13 -2.84 -3.39
N LEU A 16 7.86 -2.52 -3.61
CA LEU A 16 7.37 -1.19 -3.92
C LEU A 16 6.16 -0.87 -3.04
N GLY A 17 6.16 0.31 -2.44
CA GLY A 17 5.09 0.81 -1.59
C GLY A 17 4.51 2.13 -2.08
N ILE A 18 3.25 2.38 -1.74
CA ILE A 18 2.67 3.73 -1.71
C ILE A 18 2.54 4.13 -0.25
N GLU A 19 3.07 5.29 0.10
CA GLU A 19 3.04 5.84 1.45
C GLU A 19 2.11 7.04 1.52
N LEU A 20 1.30 7.09 2.58
CA LEU A 20 0.54 8.26 3.00
C LEU A 20 1.37 9.02 4.03
N THR A 21 1.74 10.26 3.73
CA THR A 21 2.55 11.10 4.61
C THR A 21 1.82 12.35 5.06
N ASP A 22 2.23 12.91 6.21
CA ASP A 22 1.82 14.25 6.62
C ASP A 22 2.65 15.36 5.94
N ALA A 23 2.44 16.60 6.37
CA ALA A 23 3.15 17.77 5.86
C ALA A 23 4.65 17.78 6.21
N ASP A 24 5.03 17.11 7.29
CA ASP A 24 6.41 17.01 7.79
C ASP A 24 7.15 15.83 7.17
N GLY A 25 6.43 14.94 6.46
CA GLY A 25 6.98 13.77 5.77
C GLY A 25 6.95 12.50 6.62
N ASN A 26 6.26 12.51 7.76
CA ASN A 26 6.09 11.29 8.55
C ASN A 26 5.14 10.34 7.82
N VAL A 27 5.53 9.07 7.70
CA VAL A 27 4.69 8.02 7.10
C VAL A 27 3.60 7.63 8.10
N LEU A 28 2.35 7.86 7.72
CA LEU A 28 1.17 7.57 8.54
C LEU A 28 0.58 6.20 8.22
N ALA A 29 0.67 5.80 6.95
CA ALA A 29 0.26 4.49 6.47
C ALA A 29 1.00 4.13 5.18
N GLU A 30 1.07 2.84 4.87
CA GLU A 30 1.71 2.30 3.67
C GLU A 30 0.85 1.17 3.10
N VAL A 31 0.81 1.07 1.77
CA VAL A 31 0.47 -0.18 1.09
C VAL A 31 1.73 -0.66 0.39
N PHE A 32 2.20 -1.86 0.74
CA PHE A 32 3.48 -2.40 0.28
C PHE A 32 3.25 -3.69 -0.50
N ARG A 33 3.77 -3.75 -1.73
CA ARG A 33 3.93 -4.97 -2.53
C ARG A 33 5.32 -5.52 -2.28
N CYS A 34 5.40 -6.72 -1.73
CA CYS A 34 6.62 -7.46 -1.51
C CYS A 34 6.77 -8.52 -2.61
N ASP A 35 7.83 -8.43 -3.41
CA ASP A 35 8.07 -9.34 -4.52
C ASP A 35 8.73 -10.65 -4.05
N ALA A 36 9.40 -10.65 -2.89
CA ALA A 36 10.02 -11.84 -2.31
C ALA A 36 9.02 -12.93 -1.88
N ASP A 37 7.80 -12.54 -1.46
CA ASP A 37 6.77 -13.46 -0.96
C ASP A 37 5.40 -13.30 -1.63
N ASN A 38 5.32 -12.50 -2.70
CA ASN A 38 4.10 -12.16 -3.42
C ASN A 38 2.96 -11.66 -2.50
N SER A 39 3.30 -10.83 -1.52
CA SER A 39 2.33 -10.26 -0.58
C SER A 39 2.01 -8.79 -0.88
N LEU A 40 0.77 -8.40 -0.59
CA LEU A 40 0.31 -7.01 -0.64
C LEU A 40 -0.29 -6.66 0.71
N THR A 41 0.38 -5.77 1.46
CA THR A 41 0.06 -5.48 2.86
C THR A 41 -0.33 -4.02 3.03
N VAL A 42 -1.29 -3.75 3.91
CA VAL A 42 -1.62 -2.39 4.38
C VAL A 42 -1.17 -2.24 5.82
N SER A 43 -0.32 -1.25 6.09
CA SER A 43 0.18 -0.93 7.43
C SER A 43 -0.30 0.46 7.83
N LEU A 44 -0.88 0.60 9.02
CA LEU A 44 -1.26 1.89 9.60
C LEU A 44 -0.33 2.18 10.78
N PHE A 45 0.48 3.23 10.68
CA PHE A 45 1.39 3.66 11.74
C PHE A 45 0.73 4.70 12.66
N GLN A 46 -0.31 5.37 12.16
CA GLN A 46 -1.17 6.25 12.94
C GLN A 46 -2.60 5.69 13.01
N GLU A 47 -3.17 5.70 14.20
CA GLU A 47 -4.56 5.36 14.43
C GLU A 47 -5.51 6.50 14.04
N GLY A 48 -6.76 6.15 13.69
CA GLY A 48 -7.80 7.15 13.42
C GLY A 48 -7.59 7.96 12.14
N LEU A 49 -6.83 7.43 11.17
CA LEU A 49 -6.69 8.09 9.87
C LEU A 49 -8.05 8.21 9.18
N PRO A 50 -8.35 9.35 8.53
CA PRO A 50 -9.63 9.52 7.86
C PRO A 50 -9.85 8.46 6.78
N PHE A 51 -11.01 7.80 6.82
CA PHE A 51 -11.39 6.76 5.87
C PHE A 51 -11.09 7.13 4.40
N PRO A 52 -11.43 8.34 3.90
CA PRO A 52 -11.16 8.69 2.50
C PRO A 52 -9.68 8.70 2.13
N GLN A 53 -8.77 8.94 3.09
CA GLN A 53 -7.33 8.94 2.83
C GLN A 53 -6.79 7.51 2.73
N VAL A 54 -7.26 6.63 3.62
CA VAL A 54 -6.91 5.20 3.57
C VAL A 54 -7.51 4.53 2.32
N GLU A 55 -8.75 4.86 1.97
CA GLU A 55 -9.38 4.40 0.72
C GLU A 55 -8.57 4.85 -0.50
N LYS A 56 -8.21 6.13 -0.56
CA LYS A 56 -7.38 6.67 -1.65
C LYS A 56 -6.01 5.99 -1.72
N LEU A 57 -5.37 5.72 -0.57
CA LEU A 57 -4.11 5.00 -0.50
C LEU A 57 -4.21 3.63 -1.17
N VAL A 58 -5.23 2.85 -0.80
CA VAL A 58 -5.46 1.51 -1.35
C VAL A 58 -5.78 1.56 -2.85
N LEU A 59 -6.60 2.53 -3.28
CA LEU A 59 -6.91 2.71 -4.71
C LEU A 59 -5.64 3.04 -5.51
N MET A 60 -4.84 3.99 -5.04
CA MET A 60 -3.58 4.36 -5.71
C MET A 60 -2.61 3.18 -5.80
N ALA A 61 -2.52 2.37 -4.73
CA ALA A 61 -1.68 1.19 -4.74
C ALA A 61 -2.11 0.16 -5.80
N ARG A 62 -3.43 -0.04 -5.99
CA ARG A 62 -3.95 -0.92 -7.04
C ARG A 62 -3.64 -0.44 -8.44
N GLU A 63 -3.66 0.88 -8.65
CA GLU A 63 -3.40 1.50 -9.96
C GLU A 63 -1.89 1.57 -10.27
N SER A 64 -1.05 1.74 -9.25
CA SER A 64 0.35 2.14 -9.43
C SER A 64 1.36 1.02 -9.18
N LEU A 65 1.09 0.08 -8.28
CA LEU A 65 2.08 -0.94 -7.93
C LEU A 65 2.24 -1.96 -9.06
N GLY A 66 1.18 -2.37 -9.75
CA GLY A 66 1.27 -3.37 -10.82
C GLY A 66 1.54 -4.79 -10.28
N SER A 67 1.76 -5.76 -11.17
CA SER A 67 2.01 -7.16 -10.81
C SER A 67 3.28 -7.34 -9.97
N PHE A 68 3.40 -8.48 -9.31
CA PHE A 68 4.67 -8.91 -8.73
C PHE A 68 5.72 -9.15 -9.83
N ASP A 69 6.99 -9.24 -9.45
CA ASP A 69 8.12 -9.42 -10.39
C ASP A 69 8.02 -10.72 -11.21
N ASP A 70 7.37 -11.76 -10.69
CA ASP A 70 7.10 -13.00 -11.44
C ASP A 70 5.92 -12.90 -12.42
N GLY A 71 5.28 -11.74 -12.51
CA GLY A 71 4.11 -11.46 -13.35
C GLY A 71 2.77 -11.83 -12.71
N THR A 72 2.75 -12.36 -11.48
CA THR A 72 1.52 -12.65 -10.74
C THR A 72 0.73 -11.35 -10.50
N PRO A 73 -0.57 -11.30 -10.80
CA PRO A 73 -1.36 -10.09 -10.58
C PRO A 73 -1.59 -9.84 -9.08
N LEU A 74 -1.75 -8.57 -8.72
CA LEU A 74 -2.16 -8.22 -7.36
C LEU A 74 -3.52 -8.84 -7.00
N PRO A 75 -3.75 -9.22 -5.72
CA PRO A 75 -5.01 -9.79 -5.29
C PRO A 75 -6.17 -8.82 -5.51
N ILE A 76 -7.06 -9.15 -6.45
CA ILE A 76 -8.18 -8.31 -6.92
C ILE A 76 -9.37 -8.26 -5.95
N ARG A 77 -9.51 -9.24 -5.06
CA ARG A 77 -10.58 -9.30 -4.06
C ARG A 77 -10.22 -10.25 -2.93
N VAL A 78 -10.68 -9.93 -1.72
CA VAL A 78 -10.84 -10.94 -0.67
C VAL A 78 -11.89 -11.92 -1.19
N GLU A 79 -11.52 -13.18 -1.42
CA GLU A 79 -12.52 -14.21 -1.62
C GLU A 79 -13.39 -14.26 -0.36
N ARG A 80 -14.68 -13.95 -0.48
CA ARG A 80 -15.61 -14.22 0.61
C ARG A 80 -15.62 -15.73 0.77
N ASN A 81 -14.91 -16.24 1.78
CA ASN A 81 -15.13 -17.58 2.29
C ASN A 81 -16.62 -17.70 2.58
N ARG A 82 -17.34 -18.46 1.73
CA ARG A 82 -18.71 -18.89 2.03
C ARG A 82 -18.54 -19.93 3.14
N GLY A 83 -18.62 -19.47 4.39
CA GLY A 83 -18.90 -20.33 5.54
C GLY A 83 -20.31 -20.89 5.46
#